data_AF-A0A224Y0U7-F1
#
_entry.id   AF-A0A224Y0U7-F1
#
_cell.length_a   1.000
_cell.length_b   1.000
_cell.length_c   1.000
_cell.angle_alpha   90.00
_cell.angle_beta   90.00
_cell.angle_gamma   90.00
#
_symmetry.space_group_name_H-M   'P 1'
#
loop_
_entity.id
_entity.type
_entity.pdbx_description
1 polymer ?
#
loop_
_entity_poly.entity_id
_entity_poly.type
_entity_poly.pdbx_seq_one_letter_code
_entity_poly.pdbx_strand_id
1 'polypeptide(L)'
;MKPTVFLTFQLLAVFFMLHCYAEAKVCLGCVQDADPNDHGIKKELVGLLAERNEDSDFIRIIKAQSQVVAGIRYILDFEVTDRRTNETKTCKTSFVSQAWLSKRTVEEFSCV
;
A
#
# COMPACT_ATOMS: atom_id res chain seq x y z
N MET A 1 -40.70 -29.08 -22.67
CA MET A 1 -39.89 -28.48 -21.59
C MET A 1 -40.58 -27.18 -21.15
N LYS A 2 -40.88 -26.98 -19.87
CA LYS A 2 -41.64 -25.78 -19.42
C LYS A 2 -40.73 -24.53 -19.54
N PRO A 3 -41.22 -23.40 -20.09
CA PRO A 3 -40.40 -22.21 -20.37
C PRO A 3 -39.73 -21.63 -19.11
N THR A 4 -40.35 -21.83 -17.95
CA THR A 4 -39.81 -21.44 -16.64
C THR A 4 -38.48 -22.11 -16.31
N VAL A 5 -38.30 -23.39 -16.68
CA VAL A 5 -37.08 -24.17 -16.40
C VAL A 5 -35.91 -23.70 -17.28
N PHE A 6 -36.20 -23.28 -18.51
CA PHE A 6 -35.20 -22.75 -19.43
C PHE A 6 -34.70 -21.37 -18.97
N LEU A 7 -35.61 -20.51 -18.51
CA LEU A 7 -35.27 -19.17 -18.01
C LEU A 7 -34.42 -19.22 -16.73
N THR A 8 -34.75 -20.13 -15.80
CA THR A 8 -33.97 -20.31 -14.57
C THR A 8 -32.56 -20.83 -14.84
N PHE A 9 -32.39 -21.69 -15.85
CA PHE A 9 -31.07 -22.22 -16.23
C PHE A 9 -30.17 -21.13 -16.83
N GLN A 10 -30.74 -20.24 -17.65
CA GLN A 10 -30.03 -19.08 -18.22
C GLN A 10 -29.56 -18.12 -17.12
N LEU A 11 -30.42 -17.81 -16.13
CA LEU A 11 -30.07 -16.95 -14.99
C LEU A 11 -28.95 -17.56 -14.12
N LEU A 12 -28.99 -18.87 -13.85
CA LEU A 12 -27.94 -19.59 -13.13
C LEU A 12 -26.60 -19.58 -13.87
N ALA A 13 -26.62 -19.76 -15.20
CA ALA A 13 -25.41 -19.70 -16.02
C ALA A 13 -24.78 -18.30 -16.04
N VAL A 14 -25.59 -17.24 -16.10
CA VAL A 14 -25.12 -15.84 -16.01
C VAL A 14 -24.52 -15.56 -14.63
N PHE A 15 -25.17 -16.00 -13.55
CA PHE A 15 -24.61 -15.89 -12.20
C PHE A 15 -23.29 -16.65 -12.06
N PHE A 16 -23.18 -17.86 -12.61
CA PHE A 16 -21.93 -18.64 -12.56
C PHE A 16 -20.79 -17.97 -13.34
N MET A 17 -21.07 -17.41 -14.52
CA MET A 17 -20.09 -16.65 -15.31
C MET A 17 -19.65 -15.34 -14.62
N LEU A 18 -20.57 -14.66 -13.91
CA LEU A 18 -20.26 -13.47 -13.09
C LEU A 18 -19.32 -13.79 -11.92
N HIS A 19 -19.47 -14.95 -11.27
CA HIS A 19 -18.56 -15.37 -10.21
C HIS A 19 -17.16 -15.68 -10.73
N CYS A 20 -17.01 -16.24 -11.94
CA CYS A 20 -15.69 -16.48 -12.55
C CYS A 20 -14.93 -15.19 -12.91
N TYR A 21 -15.63 -14.11 -13.26
CA TYR A 21 -14.99 -12.86 -13.67
C TYR A 21 -14.44 -12.03 -12.49
N ALA A 22 -14.92 -12.30 -11.26
CA ALA A 22 -14.55 -11.54 -10.07
C ALA A 22 -13.20 -11.96 -9.44
N GLU A 23 -12.62 -13.09 -9.83
CA GLU A 23 -11.29 -13.50 -9.36
C GLU A 23 -10.18 -12.93 -10.26
N ALA A 24 -9.97 -11.61 -10.19
CA ALA A 24 -8.69 -11.06 -10.60
C ALA A 24 -7.62 -11.55 -9.61
N LYS A 25 -6.74 -12.46 -10.06
CA LYS A 25 -5.63 -12.97 -9.23
C LYS A 25 -4.74 -11.81 -8.77
N VAL A 26 -4.72 -11.57 -7.46
CA VAL A 26 -3.85 -10.60 -6.79
C VAL A 26 -2.38 -10.96 -7.09
N CYS A 27 -1.68 -10.10 -7.84
CA CYS A 27 -0.25 -10.30 -8.13
C CYS A 27 0.62 -9.61 -7.08
N LEU A 28 1.08 -10.39 -6.09
CA LEU A 28 1.89 -9.87 -4.98
C LEU A 28 3.22 -9.22 -5.42
N GLY A 29 3.79 -9.64 -6.54
CA GLY A 29 5.00 -9.06 -7.11
C GLY A 29 4.77 -7.74 -7.88
N CYS A 30 3.51 -7.37 -8.12
CA CYS A 30 3.15 -6.07 -8.67
C CYS A 30 3.07 -5.03 -7.54
N VAL A 31 3.22 -3.76 -7.88
CA VAL A 31 2.87 -2.68 -6.95
C VAL A 31 1.37 -2.68 -6.75
N GLN A 32 0.94 -2.72 -5.50
CA GLN A 32 -0.47 -2.70 -5.10
C GLN A 32 -0.69 -1.64 -4.04
N ASP A 33 -1.87 -1.04 -4.01
CA ASP A 33 -2.22 -0.09 -2.96
C ASP A 33 -2.29 -0.81 -1.61
N ALA A 34 -1.78 -0.13 -0.58
CA ALA A 34 -1.81 -0.56 0.81
C ALA A 34 -2.57 0.47 1.65
N ASP A 35 -3.04 0.07 2.82
CA ASP A 35 -3.71 0.99 3.74
C ASP A 35 -2.73 2.05 4.26
N PRO A 36 -2.95 3.36 4.01
CA PRO A 36 -2.13 4.44 4.57
C PRO A 36 -2.16 4.50 6.10
N ASN A 37 -3.17 3.91 6.75
CA ASN A 37 -3.30 3.89 8.20
C ASN A 37 -2.74 2.61 8.83
N ASP A 38 -2.11 1.73 8.05
CA ASP A 38 -1.50 0.52 8.58
C ASP A 38 -0.43 0.86 9.64
N HIS A 39 -0.62 0.29 10.84
CA HIS A 39 0.24 0.59 11.99
C HIS A 39 1.68 0.08 11.78
N GLY A 40 1.87 -1.02 11.05
CA GLY A 40 3.17 -1.57 10.71
C GLY A 40 3.95 -0.63 9.78
N ILE A 41 3.30 -0.17 8.70
CA ILE A 41 3.88 0.80 7.76
C ILE A 41 4.22 2.10 8.49
N LYS A 42 3.30 2.63 9.30
CA LYS A 42 3.54 3.84 10.09
C LYS A 42 4.74 3.70 11.02
N LYS A 43 4.87 2.56 11.72
CA LYS A 43 6.00 2.30 12.61
C LYS A 43 7.34 2.26 11.85
N GLU A 44 7.37 1.61 10.69
CA GLU A 44 8.57 1.55 9.85
C GLU A 44 8.97 2.95 9.35
N LEU A 45 7.99 3.75 8.89
CA LEU A 45 8.23 5.12 8.44
C LEU A 45 8.74 6.02 9.57
N VAL A 46 8.06 6.03 10.73
CA VAL A 46 8.50 6.84 11.88
C VAL A 46 9.90 6.46 12.34
N GLY A 47 10.24 5.16 12.30
CA GLY A 47 11.60 4.69 12.57
C GLY A 47 12.63 5.28 11.58
N LEU A 48 12.32 5.27 10.29
CA LEU A 48 13.17 5.89 9.26
C LEU A 48 13.39 7.39 9.46
N LEU A 49 12.34 8.13 9.80
CA LEU A 49 12.44 9.58 10.04
C LEU A 49 13.33 9.87 11.26
N ALA A 50 13.19 9.08 12.32
CA ALA A 50 14.03 9.19 13.51
C ALA A 50 15.51 8.89 13.21
N GLU A 51 15.81 7.86 12.42
CA GLU A 51 17.18 7.52 12.00
C GLU A 51 17.85 8.63 11.17
N ARG A 52 17.06 9.38 10.39
CA ARG A 52 17.54 10.50 9.58
C ARG A 52 17.73 11.81 10.34
N ASN A 53 17.36 11.86 11.63
CA ASN A 53 17.31 13.09 12.43
C ASN A 53 16.55 14.20 11.70
N GLU A 54 15.44 13.85 11.05
CA GLU A 54 14.65 14.82 10.32
C GLU A 54 13.95 15.75 11.32
N ASP A 55 14.20 17.05 11.20
CA ASP A 55 13.68 18.08 12.11
C ASP A 55 12.21 18.42 11.76
N SER A 56 11.42 17.39 11.52
CA SER A 56 10.03 17.49 11.08
C SER A 56 9.14 16.54 11.89
N ASP A 57 7.92 16.99 12.17
CA ASP A 57 6.90 16.20 12.86
C ASP A 57 6.05 15.44 11.86
N PHE A 58 5.99 14.12 12.00
CA PHE A 58 5.13 13.28 11.17
C PHE A 58 3.65 13.61 11.39
N ILE A 59 2.90 13.85 10.30
CA ILE A 59 1.46 14.09 10.35
C ILE A 59 0.71 12.81 9.99
N ARG A 60 0.83 12.36 8.73
CA ARG A 60 0.10 11.20 8.19
C ARG A 60 0.72 10.69 6.90
N ILE A 61 0.39 9.46 6.53
CA ILE A 61 0.64 8.92 5.20
C ILE A 61 -0.56 9.30 4.31
N ILE A 62 -0.28 9.87 3.13
CA ILE A 62 -1.30 10.20 2.12
C ILE A 62 -1.58 8.99 1.24
N LYS A 63 -0.52 8.30 0.82
CA LYS A 63 -0.59 7.14 -0.07
C LYS A 63 0.41 6.09 0.38
N ALA A 64 -0.03 4.85 0.44
CA ALA A 64 0.82 3.70 0.68
C ALA A 64 0.65 2.69 -0.44
N GLN A 65 1.77 2.14 -0.91
CA GLN A 65 1.78 1.01 -1.83
C GLN A 65 2.79 -0.02 -1.35
N SER A 66 2.54 -1.28 -1.68
CA SER A 66 3.40 -2.41 -1.32
C SER A 66 3.70 -3.29 -2.53
N GLN A 67 4.85 -3.95 -2.51
CA GLN A 67 5.27 -4.91 -3.53
C GLN A 67 6.15 -5.99 -2.90
N VAL A 68 5.82 -7.26 -3.14
CA VAL A 68 6.66 -8.38 -2.72
C VAL A 68 7.87 -8.50 -3.64
N VAL A 69 9.05 -8.42 -3.06
CA VAL A 69 10.36 -8.57 -3.71
C VAL A 69 11.21 -9.56 -2.89
N ALA A 70 12.52 -9.40 -2.79
CA ALA A 70 13.35 -10.06 -1.77
C ALA A 70 13.11 -9.47 -0.35
N GLY A 71 11.85 -9.23 0.01
CA GLY A 71 11.41 -8.31 1.06
C GLY A 71 10.01 -7.79 0.74
N ILE A 72 9.53 -6.82 1.51
CA ILE A 72 8.38 -6.01 1.15
C ILE A 72 8.88 -4.61 0.83
N ARG A 73 8.70 -4.17 -0.40
CA ARG A 73 8.96 -2.79 -0.81
C ARG A 73 7.74 -1.95 -0.51
N TYR A 74 7.91 -0.89 0.28
CA TYR A 74 6.90 0.12 0.53
C TYR A 74 7.22 1.38 -0.26
N ILE A 75 6.19 1.99 -0.85
CA ILE A 75 6.28 3.26 -1.57
C ILE A 75 5.25 4.19 -0.93
N LEU A 76 5.72 5.22 -0.24
CA LEU A 76 4.90 6.07 0.59
C LEU A 76 5.00 7.52 0.16
N ASP A 77 3.85 8.18 0.07
CA ASP A 77 3.74 9.64 0.04
C ASP A 77 3.13 10.07 1.39
N PHE A 78 3.77 11.00 2.11
CA PHE A 78 3.40 11.37 3.47
C PHE A 78 3.63 12.85 3.76
N GLU A 79 2.95 13.38 4.77
CA GLU A 79 3.07 14.77 5.20
C GLU A 79 3.86 14.87 6.50
N VAL A 80 4.72 15.88 6.56
CA VAL A 80 5.44 16.27 7.77
C VAL A 80 5.33 17.78 7.97
N THR A 81 5.40 18.24 9.22
CA THR A 81 5.55 19.66 9.54
C THR A 81 7.01 19.95 9.85
N ASP A 82 7.65 20.82 9.06
CA ASP A 82 9.01 21.30 9.35
C ASP A 82 8.98 22.11 10.64
N ARG A 83 9.74 21.70 11.67
CA ARG A 83 9.71 22.40 12.97
C ARG A 83 10.29 23.81 12.92
N ARG A 84 11.14 24.09 11.93
CA ARG A 84 11.86 25.35 11.82
C ARG A 84 11.04 26.41 11.09
N THR A 85 10.28 26.02 10.07
CA THR A 85 9.41 26.93 9.31
C THR A 85 7.93 26.83 9.68
N ASN A 86 7.55 25.77 10.40
CA ASN A 86 6.16 25.41 10.70
C ASN A 86 5.30 25.18 9.44
N GLU A 87 5.94 24.89 8.31
CA GLU A 87 5.28 24.59 7.05
C GLU A 87 5.06 23.10 6.90
N THR A 88 3.94 22.72 6.29
CA THR A 88 3.68 21.32 5.94
C THR A 88 4.32 21.00 4.60
N LYS A 89 5.16 19.96 4.57
CA LYS A 89 5.85 19.45 3.38
C LYS A 89 5.32 18.09 3.02
N THR A 90 5.32 17.79 1.72
CA THR A 90 4.98 16.45 1.23
C THR A 90 6.25 15.73 0.89
N CYS A 91 6.44 14.56 1.48
CA CYS A 91 7.58 13.71 1.28
C CYS A 91 7.18 12.42 0.57
N LYS A 92 8.13 11.88 -0.19
CA LYS A 92 8.06 10.56 -0.78
C LYS A 92 9.23 9.73 -0.28
N THR A 93 8.96 8.47 0.06
CA THR A 93 10.01 7.49 0.31
C THR A 93 9.67 6.14 -0.31
N SER A 94 10.71 5.41 -0.72
CA SER A 94 10.61 3.99 -0.99
C SER A 94 11.70 3.22 -0.23
N PHE A 95 11.30 2.11 0.38
CA PHE A 95 12.21 1.27 1.15
C PHE A 95 11.78 -0.20 1.13
N VAL A 96 12.76 -1.09 1.24
CA VAL A 96 12.54 -2.54 1.36
C VAL A 96 12.72 -2.96 2.81
N SER A 97 11.68 -3.56 3.38
CA SER A 97 11.68 -4.16 4.71
C SER A 97 11.84 -5.67 4.62
N GLN A 98 12.83 -6.21 5.32
CA GLN A 98 13.10 -7.65 5.47
C GLN A 98 12.96 -8.00 6.95
N ALA A 99 11.72 -8.15 7.42
CA ALA A 99 11.41 -8.32 8.84
C ALA A 99 12.16 -9.51 9.48
N TRP A 100 12.36 -10.60 8.73
CA TRP A 100 13.10 -11.79 9.19
C TRP A 100 14.60 -11.54 9.45
N LEU A 101 15.18 -10.46 8.92
CA LEU A 101 16.54 -10.01 9.20
C LEU A 101 16.57 -8.77 10.09
N SER A 102 15.41 -8.24 10.50
CA SER A 102 15.30 -6.92 11.14
C SER A 102 16.03 -5.82 10.34
N LYS A 103 15.98 -5.92 9.00
CA LYS A 103 16.71 -5.04 8.09
C LYS A 103 15.75 -4.21 7.27
N ARG A 104 16.04 -2.92 7.15
CA ARG A 104 15.35 -1.97 6.27
C ARG A 104 16.37 -1.29 5.36
N THR A 105 16.06 -1.15 4.08
CA THR A 105 16.94 -0.51 3.10
C THR A 105 16.17 0.58 2.36
N VAL A 106 16.57 1.84 2.52
CA VAL A 106 15.95 2.97 1.82
C VAL A 106 16.50 3.03 0.40
N GLU A 107 15.60 3.10 -0.58
CA GLU A 107 15.96 3.26 -1.99
C GLU A 107 15.84 4.73 -2.40
N GLU A 108 14.76 5.40 -2.00
CA GLU A 108 14.50 6.79 -2.33
C GLU A 108 13.92 7.54 -1.11
N PHE A 109 14.31 8.79 -0.95
CA PHE A 109 13.76 9.70 0.03
C PHE A 109 13.85 11.14 -0.49
N SER A 110 12.73 11.85 -0.53
CA SER A 110 12.67 13.24 -0.98
C SER A 110 11.51 13.96 -0.30
N CYS A 111 11.72 15.23 0.05
CA CYS A 111 10.69 16.12 0.59
C CYS A 111 10.63 17.38 -0.26
N VAL A 112 9.41 17.81 -0.58
CA VAL A 112 9.13 18.99 -1.42
C VAL A 112 8.32 20.01 -0.63
#